data_AF-A0A369L592-F1
#
_entry.id   AF-A0A369L592-F1
#
_cell.length_a   1.000
_cell.length_b   1.000
_cell.length_c   1.000
_cell.angle_alpha   90.00
_cell.angle_beta   90.00
_cell.angle_gamma   90.00
#
_symmetry.space_group_name_H-M   'P 1'
#
loop_
_entity.id
_entity.type
_entity.pdbx_description
1 polymer ?
#
loop_
_entity_poly.entity_id
_entity_poly.type
_entity_poly.pdbx_seq_one_letter_code
_entity_poly.pdbx_strand_id
1 'polypeptide(L)'
;MEQHPNAKLTPKGRETLVSRIESGLGVAEAARQMGISRQTAGKWLRRSRSGEGLSDRSSRPRRLARLTPPEVEERVCEARSSMLLAPLGLAATTGVPARTCARIVSRRGMPRLADVDRVTGEARRRGPVTPVRYERERPGELLHVDVKKVLPLP
;
A
#
# COMPACT_ATOMS: atom_id res chain seq x y z
N MET A 1 -1.15 -7.88 8.13
CA MET A 1 -0.43 -7.15 9.21
C MET A 1 0.72 -8.04 9.60
N GLU A 2 1.93 -7.68 9.22
CA GLU A 2 3.12 -8.42 9.63
C GLU A 2 3.30 -8.24 11.13
N GLN A 3 3.49 -9.36 11.84
CA GLN A 3 3.79 -9.30 13.27
C GLN A 3 5.22 -8.81 13.45
N HIS A 4 5.40 -7.91 14.40
CA HIS A 4 6.72 -7.44 14.77
C HIS A 4 7.58 -8.64 15.21
N PRO A 5 8.86 -8.74 14.82
CA PRO A 5 9.72 -9.88 15.17
C PRO A 5 9.80 -10.11 16.69
N ASN A 6 9.74 -9.04 17.48
CA ASN A 6 9.76 -9.10 18.95
C ASN A 6 8.37 -9.31 19.61
N ALA A 7 7.33 -9.64 18.85
CA ALA A 7 6.00 -9.85 19.41
C ALA A 7 5.98 -11.15 20.26
N LYS A 8 5.75 -11.01 21.57
CA LYS A 8 5.63 -12.14 22.51
C LYS A 8 4.51 -13.12 22.15
N LEU A 9 3.44 -12.64 21.51
CA LEU A 9 2.29 -13.43 21.15
C LEU A 9 1.87 -13.21 19.70
N THR A 10 1.89 -14.30 18.95
CA THR A 10 1.18 -14.43 17.67
C THR A 10 -0.33 -14.63 17.90
N PRO A 11 -1.19 -14.46 16.88
CA PRO A 11 -2.61 -14.83 16.94
C PRO A 11 -2.82 -16.24 17.49
N LYS A 12 -2.02 -17.22 17.01
CA LYS A 12 -2.03 -18.58 17.52
C LYS A 12 -1.68 -18.66 19.00
N GLY A 13 -0.65 -17.93 19.44
CA GLY A 13 -0.29 -17.85 20.87
C GLY A 13 -1.41 -17.26 21.73
N ARG A 14 -2.22 -16.32 21.21
CA ARG A 14 -3.38 -15.77 21.91
C ARG A 14 -4.51 -16.78 22.00
N GLU A 15 -4.75 -17.57 20.96
CA GLU A 15 -5.70 -18.70 21.01
C GLU A 15 -5.29 -19.71 22.07
N THR A 16 -4.02 -20.10 22.12
CA THR A 16 -3.49 -21.00 23.14
C THR A 16 -3.66 -20.44 24.55
N LEU A 17 -3.37 -19.13 24.74
CA LEU A 17 -3.56 -18.46 26.02
C LEU A 17 -5.02 -18.52 26.48
N VAL A 18 -5.96 -18.20 25.59
CA VAL A 18 -7.40 -18.22 25.88
C VAL A 18 -7.87 -19.64 26.18
N SER A 19 -7.51 -20.60 25.33
CA SER A 19 -7.86 -22.01 25.51
C SER A 19 -7.38 -22.54 26.86
N ARG A 20 -6.13 -22.26 27.27
CA ARG A 20 -5.63 -22.67 28.60
C ARG A 20 -6.46 -22.09 29.74
N ILE A 21 -6.84 -20.81 29.65
CA ILE A 21 -7.66 -20.16 30.68
C ILE A 21 -9.06 -20.78 30.72
N GLU A 22 -9.65 -21.07 29.57
CA GLU A 22 -10.98 -21.68 29.46
C GLU A 22 -10.99 -23.14 29.92
N SER A 23 -9.87 -23.86 29.78
CA SER A 23 -9.65 -25.20 30.36
C SER A 23 -9.38 -25.19 31.87
N GLY A 24 -9.52 -24.05 32.55
CA GLY A 24 -9.44 -23.93 34.02
C GLY A 24 -8.11 -23.39 34.55
N LEU A 25 -7.14 -23.07 33.71
CA LEU A 25 -5.88 -22.47 34.17
C LEU A 25 -6.12 -21.02 34.64
N GLY A 26 -5.61 -20.66 35.82
CA GLY A 26 -5.71 -19.30 36.33
C GLY A 26 -5.06 -18.27 35.39
N VAL A 27 -5.66 -17.08 35.23
CA VAL A 27 -5.18 -16.03 34.31
C VAL A 27 -3.73 -15.62 34.59
N ALA A 28 -3.34 -15.54 35.87
CA ALA A 28 -1.96 -15.19 36.25
C ALA A 28 -0.96 -16.29 35.88
N GLU A 29 -1.36 -17.55 36.04
CA GLU A 29 -0.57 -18.73 35.69
C GLU A 29 -0.36 -18.79 34.17
N ALA A 30 -1.44 -18.68 33.41
CA ALA A 30 -1.40 -18.65 31.95
C ALA A 30 -0.52 -17.49 31.43
N ALA A 31 -0.62 -16.31 32.03
CA ALA A 31 0.22 -15.16 31.66
C ALA A 31 1.71 -15.43 31.90
N ARG A 32 2.06 -16.06 33.04
CA ARG A 32 3.45 -16.39 33.38
C ARG A 32 4.03 -17.41 32.40
N GLN A 33 3.30 -18.46 32.07
CA GLN A 33 3.72 -19.48 31.10
C GLN A 33 3.96 -18.90 29.70
N MET A 34 3.20 -17.87 29.33
CA MET A 34 3.29 -17.21 28.02
C MET A 34 4.25 -16.01 28.01
N GLY A 35 4.90 -15.69 29.15
CA GLY A 35 5.86 -14.60 29.24
C GLY A 35 5.26 -13.20 29.02
N ILE A 36 4.02 -12.98 29.45
CA ILE A 36 3.27 -11.72 29.32
C ILE A 36 2.72 -11.24 30.67
N SER A 37 2.30 -9.97 30.74
CA SER A 37 1.61 -9.46 31.92
C SER A 37 0.20 -10.03 32.08
N ARG A 38 -0.28 -10.16 33.33
CA ARG A 38 -1.67 -10.54 33.65
C ARG A 38 -2.69 -9.63 32.97
N GLN A 39 -2.41 -8.33 32.86
CA GLN A 39 -3.26 -7.36 32.17
C GLN A 39 -3.42 -7.69 30.67
N THR A 40 -2.33 -8.09 30.01
CA THR A 40 -2.36 -8.51 28.61
C THR A 40 -3.18 -9.78 28.43
N ALA A 41 -3.05 -10.76 29.33
CA ALA A 41 -3.88 -11.96 29.32
C ALA A 41 -5.38 -11.63 29.50
N GLY A 42 -5.70 -10.80 30.49
CA GLY A 42 -7.08 -10.35 30.73
C GLY A 42 -7.69 -9.59 29.54
N LYS A 43 -6.89 -8.77 28.84
CA LYS A 43 -7.30 -8.08 27.61
C LYS A 43 -7.71 -9.06 26.52
N TRP A 44 -6.89 -10.08 26.26
CA TRP A 44 -7.16 -11.07 25.20
C TRP A 44 -8.33 -11.98 25.57
N LEU A 45 -8.44 -12.41 26.83
CA LEU A 45 -9.58 -13.19 27.31
C LEU A 45 -10.90 -12.42 27.15
N ARG A 46 -10.94 -11.15 27.57
CA ARG A 46 -12.14 -10.30 27.42
C ARG A 46 -12.56 -10.17 25.97
N ARG A 47 -11.58 -10.04 25.06
CA ARG A 47 -11.82 -9.93 23.61
C ARG A 47 -12.37 -11.23 23.02
N SER A 48 -11.83 -12.39 23.43
CA SER A 48 -12.37 -13.69 23.02
C SER A 48 -13.84 -13.83 23.45
N ARG A 49 -14.12 -13.53 24.72
CA ARG A 49 -15.48 -13.62 25.29
C ARG A 49 -16.48 -12.65 24.66
N SER A 50 -16.03 -11.56 24.06
CA SER A 50 -16.89 -10.65 23.29
C SER A 50 -17.12 -11.10 21.84
N GLY A 51 -16.62 -12.28 21.43
CA GLY A 51 -16.75 -12.80 20.07
C GLY A 51 -15.84 -12.11 19.04
N GLU A 52 -14.87 -11.30 19.50
CA GLU A 52 -13.93 -10.64 18.59
C GLU A 52 -12.75 -11.54 18.25
N GLY A 53 -12.22 -11.41 17.03
CA GLY A 53 -10.99 -12.11 16.63
C GLY A 53 -9.75 -11.73 17.47
N LEU A 54 -8.83 -12.68 17.63
CA LEU A 54 -7.57 -12.51 18.38
C LEU A 54 -6.43 -11.92 17.53
N SER A 55 -6.73 -11.52 16.30
CA SER A 55 -5.83 -10.76 15.44
C SER A 55 -5.60 -9.35 15.98
N ASP A 56 -4.45 -8.77 15.63
CA ASP A 56 -4.21 -7.37 15.96
C ASP A 56 -5.18 -6.47 15.19
N ARG A 57 -5.73 -5.49 15.91
CA ARG A 57 -6.47 -4.40 15.29
C ARG A 57 -5.46 -3.48 14.60
N SER A 58 -5.89 -2.88 13.50
CA SER A 58 -5.10 -1.81 12.87
C SER A 58 -4.76 -0.75 13.92
N SER A 59 -3.46 -0.45 14.07
CA SER A 59 -3.01 0.68 14.88
C SER A 59 -3.37 2.04 14.25
N ARG A 60 -3.90 2.03 13.01
CA ARG A 60 -4.35 3.27 12.36
C ARG A 60 -5.57 3.81 13.10
N PRO A 61 -5.62 5.12 13.36
CA PRO A 61 -6.78 5.74 13.99
C PRO A 61 -8.02 5.50 13.13
N ARG A 62 -9.13 5.12 13.78
CA ARG A 62 -10.42 4.91 13.09
C ARG A 62 -11.00 6.21 12.54
N ARG A 63 -10.72 7.33 13.21
CA ARG A 63 -11.16 8.67 12.80
C ARG A 63 -9.97 9.62 12.84
N LEU A 64 -9.79 10.39 11.77
CA LEU A 64 -8.87 11.51 11.72
C LEU A 64 -9.67 12.79 11.98
N ALA A 65 -9.27 13.59 12.96
CA ALA A 65 -10.00 14.81 13.34
C ALA A 65 -9.96 15.91 12.28
N ARG A 66 -8.95 15.88 11.39
CA ARG A 66 -8.74 16.88 10.32
C ARG A 66 -8.60 16.17 8.98
N LEU A 67 -9.67 15.51 8.54
CA LEU A 67 -9.77 15.08 7.15
C LEU A 67 -10.01 16.31 6.28
N THR A 68 -9.32 16.37 5.14
CA THR A 68 -9.61 17.38 4.12
C THR A 68 -11.08 17.18 3.68
N PRO A 69 -11.89 18.25 3.61
CA PRO A 69 -13.28 18.13 3.15
C PRO A 69 -13.36 17.44 1.78
N PRO A 70 -14.39 16.60 1.52
CA PRO A 70 -14.51 15.86 0.26
C PRO A 70 -14.43 16.75 -0.98
N GLU A 71 -15.08 17.91 -0.95
CA GLU A 71 -15.07 18.91 -2.03
C GLU A 71 -13.66 19.42 -2.36
N VAL A 72 -12.81 19.58 -1.34
CA VAL A 72 -11.42 19.98 -1.51
C VAL A 72 -10.57 18.83 -2.05
N GLU A 73 -10.84 17.59 -1.62
CA GLU A 73 -10.18 16.41 -2.21
C GLU A 73 -10.56 16.25 -3.70
N GLU A 74 -11.83 16.49 -4.04
CA GLU A 74 -12.34 16.41 -5.41
C GLU A 74 -11.71 17.47 -6.32
N ARG A 75 -11.63 18.73 -5.87
CA ARG A 75 -10.91 19.79 -6.60
C ARG A 75 -9.45 19.43 -6.89
N VAL A 76 -8.77 18.79 -5.94
CA VAL A 76 -7.39 18.31 -6.14
C VAL A 76 -7.34 17.16 -7.16
N CYS A 77 -8.28 16.21 -7.09
CA CYS A 77 -8.38 15.12 -8.05
C CYS A 77 -8.68 15.61 -9.47
N GLU A 78 -9.60 16.55 -9.61
CA GLU A 78 -9.96 17.15 -10.90
C GLU A 78 -8.77 17.88 -11.53
N ALA A 79 -8.10 18.77 -10.78
CA ALA A 79 -6.88 19.44 -11.24
C ALA A 79 -5.77 18.45 -11.59
N ARG A 80 -5.66 17.35 -10.84
CA ARG A 80 -4.68 16.29 -11.08
C ARG A 80 -4.95 15.54 -12.39
N SER A 81 -6.19 15.18 -12.67
CA SER A 81 -6.56 14.43 -13.87
C SER A 81 -6.56 15.31 -15.13
N SER A 82 -6.99 16.57 -15.03
CA SER A 82 -7.09 17.48 -16.17
C SER A 82 -5.75 18.11 -16.59
N MET A 83 -4.88 18.41 -15.62
CA MET A 83 -3.64 19.18 -15.89
C MET A 83 -2.35 18.39 -15.64
N LEU A 84 -2.45 17.16 -15.11
CA LEU A 84 -1.29 16.30 -14.80
C LEU A 84 -0.20 17.00 -13.96
N LEU A 85 -0.60 17.87 -13.03
CA LEU A 85 0.33 18.69 -12.24
C LEU A 85 0.97 17.90 -11.08
N ALA A 86 2.25 18.18 -10.83
CA ALA A 86 2.95 17.73 -9.63
C ALA A 86 2.38 18.41 -8.37
N PRO A 87 2.67 17.92 -7.15
CA PRO A 87 2.07 18.46 -5.92
C PRO A 87 2.22 19.98 -5.71
N LEU A 88 3.33 20.58 -6.16
CA LEU A 88 3.52 22.04 -6.11
C LEU A 88 2.60 22.78 -7.08
N GLY A 89 2.44 22.28 -8.30
CA GLY A 89 1.50 22.85 -9.28
C GLY A 89 0.06 22.73 -8.79
N LEU A 90 -0.32 21.56 -8.25
CA LEU A 90 -1.64 21.39 -7.64
C LEU A 90 -1.88 22.37 -6.50
N ALA A 91 -0.86 22.64 -5.68
CA ALA A 91 -0.98 23.60 -4.59
C ALA A 91 -1.25 25.01 -5.10
N ALA A 92 -0.53 25.43 -6.14
CA ALA A 92 -0.74 26.72 -6.79
C ALA A 92 -2.16 26.85 -7.38
N THR A 93 -2.67 25.78 -8.02
CA THR A 93 -4.00 25.79 -8.65
C THR A 93 -5.15 25.69 -7.66
N THR A 94 -5.00 24.91 -6.59
CA THR A 94 -6.13 24.52 -5.71
C THR A 94 -6.14 25.21 -4.35
N GLY A 95 -5.05 25.90 -3.99
CA GLY A 95 -4.82 26.49 -2.67
C GLY A 95 -4.52 25.46 -1.56
N VAL A 96 -4.46 24.16 -1.90
CA VAL A 96 -4.21 23.08 -0.93
C VAL A 96 -2.70 22.88 -0.78
N PRO A 97 -2.15 22.77 0.45
CA PRO A 97 -0.71 22.56 0.63
C PRO A 97 -0.19 21.35 -0.15
N ALA A 98 0.97 21.47 -0.81
CA ALA A 98 1.51 20.42 -1.67
C ALA A 98 1.62 19.04 -1.00
N ARG A 99 1.99 18.99 0.29
CA ARG A 99 2.02 17.75 1.08
C ARG A 99 0.63 17.11 1.21
N THR A 100 -0.41 17.93 1.35
CA THR A 100 -1.80 17.49 1.42
C THR A 100 -2.27 17.01 0.04
N CYS A 101 -1.94 17.71 -1.04
CA CYS A 101 -2.21 17.27 -2.42
C CYS A 101 -1.59 15.89 -2.68
N ALA A 102 -0.31 15.70 -2.35
CA ALA A 102 0.37 14.42 -2.53
C ALA A 102 -0.32 13.27 -1.75
N ARG A 103 -0.77 13.54 -0.51
CA ARG A 103 -1.51 12.58 0.30
C ARG A 103 -2.89 12.26 -0.25
N ILE A 104 -3.60 13.23 -0.82
CA ILE A 104 -4.92 13.05 -1.45
C ILE A 104 -4.77 12.17 -2.69
N VAL A 105 -3.85 12.54 -3.61
CA VAL A 105 -3.56 11.77 -4.83
C VAL A 105 -3.21 10.32 -4.51
N SER A 106 -2.34 10.09 -3.51
CA SER A 106 -1.99 8.73 -3.08
C SER A 106 -3.16 7.97 -2.45
N ARG A 107 -3.99 8.62 -1.62
CA ARG A 107 -5.13 7.96 -0.97
C ARG A 107 -6.23 7.61 -1.97
N ARG A 108 -6.42 8.44 -3.00
CA ARG A 108 -7.40 8.23 -4.07
C ARG A 108 -6.89 7.25 -5.14
N GLY A 109 -5.70 6.68 -4.97
CA GLY A 109 -5.16 5.64 -5.85
C GLY A 109 -4.74 6.15 -7.23
N MET A 110 -4.55 7.45 -7.40
CA MET A 110 -4.19 8.03 -8.69
C MET A 110 -2.74 7.68 -9.06
N PRO A 111 -2.44 7.44 -10.35
CA PRO A 111 -1.10 7.04 -10.79
C PRO A 111 -0.07 8.15 -10.58
N ARG A 112 1.19 7.74 -10.39
CA ARG A 112 2.33 8.67 -10.35
C ARG A 112 2.50 9.30 -11.73
N LEU A 113 2.96 10.55 -11.82
CA LEU A 113 3.18 11.19 -13.14
C LEU A 113 4.20 10.45 -14.00
N ALA A 114 5.19 9.80 -13.39
CA ALA A 114 6.16 9.01 -14.12
C ALA A 114 5.51 7.82 -14.86
N ASP A 115 4.38 7.34 -14.31
CA ASP A 115 3.60 6.22 -14.81
C ASP A 115 2.44 6.67 -15.71
N VAL A 116 2.37 7.95 -16.10
CA VAL A 116 1.32 8.50 -16.96
C VAL A 116 1.96 9.07 -18.21
N ASP A 117 1.36 8.80 -19.36
CA ASP A 117 1.72 9.45 -20.60
C ASP A 117 1.19 10.88 -20.55
N ARG A 118 2.08 11.87 -20.70
CA ARG A 118 1.69 13.28 -20.60
C ARG A 118 0.90 13.80 -21.79
N VAL A 119 0.93 13.08 -22.92
CA VAL A 119 0.18 13.43 -24.13
C VAL A 119 -1.23 12.88 -24.06
N THR A 120 -1.38 11.61 -23.69
CA THR A 120 -2.69 10.93 -23.69
C THR A 120 -3.39 10.94 -22.34
N GLY A 121 -2.67 11.19 -21.24
CA GLY A 121 -3.19 11.10 -19.88
C GLY A 121 -3.41 9.66 -19.38
N GLU A 122 -3.13 8.67 -20.22
CA GLU A 122 -3.29 7.26 -19.89
C GLU A 122 -2.13 6.74 -19.04
N ALA A 123 -2.41 5.71 -18.24
CA ALA A 123 -1.34 4.99 -17.54
C ALA A 123 -0.38 4.37 -18.56
N ARG A 124 0.91 4.70 -18.45
CA ARG A 124 1.97 4.08 -19.24
C ARG A 124 1.93 2.58 -19.00
N ARG A 125 1.79 1.81 -20.09
CA ARG A 125 1.96 0.36 -20.03
C ARG A 125 3.39 0.08 -19.61
N ARG A 126 3.57 -0.63 -18.49
CA ARG A 126 4.87 -1.18 -18.11
C ARG A 126 5.06 -2.48 -18.90
N GLY A 127 5.86 -2.40 -19.94
CA GLY A 127 6.17 -3.52 -20.82
C GLY A 127 6.87 -3.03 -22.09
N PRO A 128 7.45 -3.94 -22.88
CA PRO A 128 7.93 -3.57 -24.20
C PRO A 128 6.79 -2.98 -25.02
N VAL A 129 7.09 -1.95 -25.83
CA VAL A 129 6.13 -1.30 -26.75
C VAL A 129 5.40 -2.34 -27.59
N THR A 130 6.09 -3.44 -27.89
CA THR A 130 5.55 -4.61 -28.57
C THR A 130 5.60 -5.83 -27.64
N PRO A 131 4.47 -6.52 -27.39
CA PRO A 131 4.49 -7.79 -26.66
C PRO A 131 5.14 -8.92 -27.46
N VAL A 132 5.35 -8.72 -28.76
CA VAL A 132 6.01 -9.65 -29.67
C VAL A 132 7.51 -9.65 -29.37
N ARG A 133 8.00 -10.74 -28.80
CA ARG A 133 9.43 -11.00 -28.76
C ARG A 133 9.89 -11.45 -30.14
N TYR A 134 11.01 -10.91 -30.58
CA TYR A 134 11.70 -11.37 -31.79
C TYR A 134 12.36 -12.72 -31.49
N GLU A 135 11.56 -13.77 -31.40
CA GLU A 135 11.98 -15.16 -31.22
C GLU A 135 11.59 -15.96 -32.45
N ARG A 136 12.47 -16.86 -32.89
CA ARG A 136 12.25 -17.77 -34.02
C ARG A 136 12.80 -19.14 -33.67
N GLU A 137 12.23 -20.18 -34.27
CA GLU A 137 12.50 -21.56 -33.89
C GLU A 137 13.88 -22.05 -34.34
N ARG A 138 14.40 -21.49 -35.45
CA ARG A 138 15.68 -21.92 -36.04
C ARG A 138 16.69 -20.78 -36.12
N PRO A 139 17.99 -21.09 -35.93
CA PRO A 139 19.06 -20.13 -36.20
C PRO A 139 18.98 -19.60 -37.65
N GLY A 140 19.08 -18.28 -37.81
CA GLY A 140 19.06 -17.60 -39.12
C GLY A 140 17.72 -17.02 -39.58
N GLU A 141 16.62 -17.30 -38.88
CA GLU A 141 15.27 -16.78 -39.21
C GLU A 141 15.05 -15.31 -38.78
N LEU A 142 15.98 -14.75 -37.99
CA LEU A 142 15.98 -13.35 -37.55
C LEU A 142 17.26 -12.68 -38.05
N LEU A 143 17.09 -11.72 -38.96
CA LEU A 143 18.16 -10.84 -39.40
C LEU A 143 18.01 -9.48 -38.70
N HIS A 144 18.96 -9.15 -37.84
CA HIS A 144 19.06 -7.80 -37.29
C HIS A 144 19.83 -6.93 -38.27
N VAL A 145 19.17 -5.94 -38.86
CA VAL A 145 19.79 -4.99 -39.79
C VAL A 145 19.82 -3.64 -39.12
N ASP A 146 21.02 -3.19 -38.72
CA ASP A 146 21.23 -1.82 -38.30
C ASP A 146 21.60 -0.97 -39.52
N VAL A 147 20.74 -0.01 -39.86
CA VAL A 147 20.97 0.86 -41.01
C VAL A 147 21.43 2.21 -40.50
N LYS A 148 22.72 2.49 -40.66
CA LYS A 148 23.26 3.83 -40.44
C LYS A 148 23.20 4.63 -41.74
N LYS A 149 22.47 5.76 -41.70
CA LYS A 149 22.48 6.72 -42.79
C LYS A 149 23.76 7.57 -42.70
N VAL A 150 24.65 7.42 -43.67
CA VAL A 150 25.86 8.25 -43.83
C VAL A 150 25.62 9.31 -44.90
N LEU A 151 26.18 10.50 -44.68
CA LEU A 151 26.18 11.58 -45.66
C LEU A 151 27.17 11.24 -46.81
N PRO A 152 26.93 11.72 -48.05
CA PRO A 152 27.85 11.49 -49.16
C PRO A 152 29.26 12.01 -48.85
N LEU A 153 30.28 11.23 -49.23
CA LEU A 153 31.68 11.69 -49.19
C LEU A 153 31.96 12.60 -50.39
N PRO A 154 32.74 13.69 -50.23
CA PRO A 154 33.05 14.65 -51.28
C PRO A 154 33.89 14.07 -52.42
#